data_AF-A0A8S8Y182-F1
#
_entry.id   AF-A0A8S8Y182-F1
#
_cell.length_a   1.000
_cell.length_b   1.000
_cell.length_c   1.000
_cell.angle_alpha   90.00
_cell.angle_beta   90.00
_cell.angle_gamma   90.00
#
_symmetry.space_group_name_H-M   'P 1'
#
loop_
_entity.id
_entity.type
_entity.pdbx_description
1 polymer ?
#
loop_
_entity_poly.entity_id
_entity_poly.type
_entity_poly.pdbx_seq_one_letter_code
_entity_poly.pdbx_strand_id
1 'polypeptide(L)'
;MRLYDRNTSTKESASAIVHSFNFQDKINFTSIIDELELKLPRRTQVGIVDNEGDVVYYIANIIEWTKTKLKDNVQNINEDPKMQELVDLGYQIHSGLKFGTHYRVYNYESEHAPWLIHITEKNHNWLDVSRMIRVGHGVNKTIVLKYEEYWISLEWTKP
;
A
#
# COMPACT_ATOMS: atom_id res chain seq x y z
N MET A 1 -17.69 0.26 8.28
CA MET A 1 -18.50 1.47 8.58
C MET A 1 -18.65 2.31 7.31
N ARG A 2 -19.81 2.95 7.06
CA ARG A 2 -19.98 3.90 5.93
C ARG A 2 -19.73 5.32 6.40
N LEU A 3 -18.90 6.06 5.68
CA LEU A 3 -18.59 7.47 5.93
C LEU A 3 -19.16 8.33 4.80
N TYR A 4 -19.70 9.50 5.13
CA TYR A 4 -20.18 10.49 4.17
C TYR A 4 -19.44 11.80 4.46
N ASP A 5 -18.85 12.41 3.44
CA ASP A 5 -18.18 13.70 3.58
C ASP A 5 -19.24 14.79 3.87
N ARG A 6 -18.90 15.77 4.72
CA ARG A 6 -19.85 16.78 5.25
C ARG A 6 -20.60 17.57 4.16
N ASN A 7 -20.02 17.69 2.97
CA ASN A 7 -20.57 18.44 1.84
C ASN A 7 -21.17 17.56 0.74
N THR A 8 -21.18 16.23 0.89
CA THR A 8 -21.83 15.30 -0.05
C THR A 8 -23.24 14.97 0.40
N SER A 9 -24.18 14.91 -0.56
CA SER A 9 -25.56 14.53 -0.33
C SER A 9 -25.63 13.09 0.24
N THR A 10 -26.32 12.89 1.35
CA THR A 10 -26.54 11.56 1.94
C THR A 10 -27.47 10.65 1.11
N LYS A 11 -28.01 11.17 -0.01
CA LYS A 11 -28.82 10.40 -0.97
C LYS A 11 -27.98 9.60 -1.98
N GLU A 12 -26.67 9.83 -2.03
CA GLU A 12 -25.72 9.09 -2.89
C GLU A 12 -25.02 7.94 -2.14
N SER A 13 -24.21 7.15 -2.83
CA SER A 13 -23.35 6.13 -2.20
C SER A 13 -22.40 6.77 -1.19
N ALA A 14 -22.12 6.07 -0.07
CA ALA A 14 -21.17 6.52 0.94
C ALA A 14 -19.84 6.98 0.34
N SER A 15 -19.28 8.10 0.81
CA SER A 15 -18.00 8.67 0.36
C SER A 15 -16.80 7.78 0.68
N ALA A 16 -16.90 6.99 1.77
CA ALA A 16 -15.92 5.95 2.08
C ALA A 16 -16.53 4.74 2.82
N ILE A 17 -15.86 3.60 2.72
CA ILE A 17 -16.04 2.44 3.60
C ILE A 17 -14.80 2.28 4.46
N VAL A 18 -14.99 2.13 5.77
CA VAL A 18 -13.91 1.87 6.74
C VAL A 18 -13.96 0.41 7.20
N HIS A 19 -12.84 -0.28 7.05
CA HIS A 19 -12.53 -1.58 7.66
C HIS A 19 -11.62 -1.35 8.86
N SER A 20 -12.01 -1.83 10.04
CA SER A 20 -11.29 -1.56 11.29
C SER A 20 -10.63 -2.82 11.85
N PHE A 21 -9.40 -2.68 12.33
CA PHE A 21 -8.60 -3.79 12.86
C PHE A 21 -7.85 -3.36 14.12
N ASN A 22 -7.64 -4.29 15.06
CA ASN A 22 -6.73 -4.03 16.17
C ASN A 22 -5.28 -4.07 15.67
N PHE A 23 -4.43 -3.17 16.16
CA PHE A 23 -3.02 -3.11 15.75
C PHE A 23 -2.23 -4.41 15.98
N GLN A 24 -2.66 -5.26 16.93
CA GLN A 24 -2.03 -6.55 17.21
C GLN A 24 -2.56 -7.70 16.35
N ASP A 25 -3.69 -7.50 15.66
CA ASP A 25 -4.25 -8.54 14.80
C ASP A 25 -3.32 -8.81 13.62
N LYS A 26 -3.26 -10.08 13.20
CA LYS A 26 -2.58 -10.45 11.96
C LYS A 26 -3.24 -9.72 10.79
N ILE A 27 -2.41 -9.32 9.83
CA ILE A 27 -2.92 -8.67 8.62
C ILE A 27 -3.87 -9.60 7.87
N ASN A 28 -5.00 -9.05 7.44
CA ASN A 28 -5.95 -9.71 6.57
C ASN A 28 -6.54 -8.65 5.63
N PHE A 29 -6.23 -8.79 4.34
CA PHE A 29 -6.70 -7.85 3.33
C PHE A 29 -7.94 -8.32 2.59
N THR A 30 -8.48 -9.51 2.85
CA THR A 30 -9.61 -10.09 2.09
C THR A 30 -10.78 -9.12 1.98
N SER A 31 -11.29 -8.61 3.11
CA SER A 31 -12.42 -7.67 3.07
C SER A 31 -12.10 -6.32 2.40
N ILE A 32 -10.83 -5.89 2.43
CA ILE A 32 -10.37 -4.66 1.79
C ILE A 32 -10.29 -4.86 0.27
N ILE A 33 -9.75 -6.01 -0.15
CA ILE A 33 -9.64 -6.41 -1.56
C ILE A 33 -11.04 -6.55 -2.16
N ASP A 34 -11.94 -7.29 -1.49
CA ASP A 34 -13.33 -7.46 -1.92
C ASP A 34 -14.00 -6.11 -2.20
N GLU A 35 -13.78 -5.11 -1.34
CA GLU A 35 -14.34 -3.76 -1.52
C GLU A 35 -13.66 -2.98 -2.66
N LEU A 36 -12.33 -3.09 -2.80
CA LEU A 36 -11.57 -2.43 -3.86
C LEU A 36 -11.92 -2.98 -5.25
N GLU A 37 -12.16 -4.29 -5.37
CA GLU A 37 -12.51 -4.94 -6.64
C GLU A 37 -13.89 -4.54 -7.17
N LEU A 38 -14.79 -4.05 -6.31
CA LEU A 38 -16.07 -3.50 -6.74
C LEU A 38 -15.91 -2.22 -7.60
N LYS A 39 -14.72 -1.58 -7.58
CA LYS A 39 -14.38 -0.37 -8.35
C LYS A 39 -15.44 0.74 -8.18
N LEU A 40 -15.98 0.86 -6.98
CA LEU A 40 -16.97 1.87 -6.65
C LEU A 40 -16.30 3.26 -6.52
N PRO A 41 -17.04 4.36 -6.78
CA PRO A 41 -16.48 5.72 -6.71
C PRO A 41 -16.14 6.18 -5.28
N ARG A 42 -16.29 5.31 -4.28
CA ARG A 42 -16.05 5.59 -2.86
C ARG A 42 -14.67 5.13 -2.44
N ARG A 43 -14.09 5.78 -1.43
CA ARG A 43 -12.78 5.41 -0.88
C ARG A 43 -12.90 4.15 -0.01
N THR A 44 -11.92 3.25 -0.09
CA THR A 44 -11.75 2.18 0.90
C THR A 44 -10.70 2.62 1.91
N GLN A 45 -11.07 2.63 3.18
CA GLN A 45 -10.24 3.07 4.29
C GLN A 45 -9.98 1.92 5.27
N VAL A 46 -8.78 1.92 5.83
CA VAL A 46 -8.35 1.03 6.91
C VAL A 46 -8.19 1.87 8.17
N GLY A 47 -8.95 1.55 9.22
CA GLY A 47 -8.79 2.11 10.55
C GLY A 47 -8.03 1.14 11.45
N ILE A 48 -6.86 1.53 11.93
CA ILE A 48 -6.08 0.71 12.87
C ILE A 48 -6.27 1.28 14.27
N VAL A 49 -6.82 0.46 15.15
CA VAL A 49 -7.17 0.81 16.54
C VAL A 49 -6.07 0.34 17.47
N ASP A 50 -5.56 1.22 18.32
CA ASP A 50 -4.53 0.90 19.32
C ASP A 50 -5.12 0.41 20.65
N ASN A 51 -4.28 0.32 21.69
CA ASN A 51 -4.67 -0.14 23.04
C ASN A 51 -5.42 0.93 23.86
N GLU A 52 -5.36 2.20 23.47
CA GLU A 52 -6.06 3.32 24.11
C GLU A 52 -7.40 3.63 23.42
N GLY A 53 -7.66 2.98 22.29
CA GLY A 53 -8.87 3.18 21.48
C GLY A 53 -8.70 4.27 20.43
N ASP A 54 -7.50 4.83 20.29
CA ASP A 54 -7.18 5.78 19.23
C ASP A 54 -7.11 5.07 17.89
N VAL A 55 -7.56 5.78 16.85
CA VAL A 55 -7.65 5.23 15.49
C VAL A 55 -6.83 6.05 14.52
N VAL A 56 -5.96 5.36 13.77
CA VAL A 56 -5.26 5.93 12.62
C VAL A 56 -5.90 5.42 11.33
N TYR A 57 -6.19 6.33 10.41
CA TYR A 57 -6.84 6.01 9.14
C TYR A 57 -5.86 6.04 7.97
N TYR A 58 -6.04 5.07 7.07
CA TYR A 58 -5.30 4.95 5.82
C TYR A 58 -6.26 4.74 4.67
N ILE A 59 -5.97 5.32 3.51
CA ILE A 59 -6.67 5.01 2.25
C ILE A 59 -5.96 3.83 1.60
N ALA A 60 -6.71 2.78 1.27
CA ALA A 60 -6.21 1.62 0.58
C ALA A 60 -6.46 1.72 -0.92
N ASN A 61 -5.48 1.31 -1.73
CA ASN A 61 -5.64 1.17 -3.18
C ASN A 61 -4.93 -0.10 -3.67
N ILE A 62 -5.48 -0.72 -4.72
CA ILE A 62 -4.74 -1.70 -5.53
C ILE A 62 -3.87 -0.92 -6.52
N ILE A 63 -2.59 -1.26 -6.59
CA ILE A 63 -1.68 -0.76 -7.61
C ILE A 63 -1.69 -1.69 -8.81
N GLU A 64 -2.10 -1.14 -9.94
CA GLU A 64 -1.88 -1.75 -11.25
C GLU A 64 -0.60 -1.15 -11.85
N TRP A 65 0.41 -1.99 -12.07
CA TRP A 65 1.70 -1.54 -12.59
C TRP A 65 1.66 -1.37 -14.11
N THR A 66 1.96 -0.16 -14.57
CA THR A 66 2.04 0.14 -16.00
C THR A 66 3.41 -0.24 -16.56
N LYS A 67 3.44 -0.68 -17.82
CA LYS A 67 4.71 -0.94 -18.51
C LYS A 67 5.57 0.33 -18.57
N THR A 68 6.85 0.18 -18.23
CA THR A 68 7.90 1.19 -18.31
C THR A 68 9.11 0.58 -19.02
N LYS A 69 10.29 1.17 -18.88
CA LYS A 69 11.57 0.62 -19.30
C LYS A 69 12.67 0.92 -18.28
N LEU A 70 13.72 0.10 -18.28
CA LEU A 70 14.92 0.38 -17.52
C LEU A 70 15.65 1.60 -18.12
N LYS A 71 16.39 2.31 -17.27
CA LYS A 71 17.34 3.33 -17.73
C LYS A 71 18.50 2.67 -18.46
N ASP A 72 19.13 3.42 -19.36
CA ASP A 72 20.26 2.92 -20.13
C ASP A 72 21.38 2.45 -19.19
N ASN A 73 22.00 1.31 -19.50
CA ASN A 73 23.05 0.67 -18.71
C ASN A 73 22.65 0.23 -17.29
N VAL A 74 21.35 0.20 -16.97
CA VAL A 74 20.84 -0.38 -15.73
C VAL A 74 20.34 -1.80 -15.99
N GLN A 75 20.74 -2.73 -15.13
CA GLN A 75 20.18 -4.08 -15.08
C GLN A 75 19.70 -4.37 -13.66
N ASN A 76 18.61 -5.13 -13.55
CA ASN A 76 18.20 -5.68 -12.26
C ASN A 76 19.13 -6.86 -11.96
N ILE A 77 19.82 -6.76 -10.82
CA ILE A 77 20.65 -7.84 -10.27
C ILE A 77 19.87 -8.76 -9.32
N ASN A 78 18.64 -8.38 -8.99
CA ASN A 78 17.77 -9.14 -8.10
C ASN A 78 16.99 -10.18 -8.90
N GLU A 79 17.04 -11.43 -8.46
CA GLU A 79 16.35 -12.58 -9.08
C GLU A 79 15.18 -13.09 -8.22
N ASP A 80 14.63 -12.27 -7.31
CA ASP A 80 13.50 -12.67 -6.46
C ASP A 80 12.26 -12.91 -7.34
N PRO A 81 11.73 -14.14 -7.42
CA PRO A 81 10.57 -14.44 -8.25
C PRO A 81 9.32 -13.63 -7.87
N LYS A 82 9.21 -13.17 -6.61
CA LYS A 82 8.09 -12.34 -6.15
C LYS A 82 8.09 -10.95 -6.79
N MET A 83 9.20 -10.56 -7.41
CA MET A 83 9.38 -9.27 -8.07
C MET A 83 9.37 -9.37 -9.59
N GLN A 84 9.26 -10.59 -10.15
CA GLN A 84 9.38 -10.83 -11.59
C GLN A 84 8.42 -9.99 -12.43
N GLU A 85 7.17 -9.83 -11.98
CA GLU A 85 6.16 -8.97 -12.64
C GLU A 85 6.69 -7.54 -12.88
N LEU A 86 7.32 -6.94 -11.88
CA LEU A 86 7.87 -5.60 -11.97
C LEU A 86 9.12 -5.55 -12.85
N VAL A 87 9.96 -6.58 -12.80
CA VAL A 87 11.13 -6.71 -13.68
C VAL A 87 10.69 -6.77 -15.14
N ASP A 88 9.69 -7.60 -15.46
CA ASP A 88 9.16 -7.79 -16.81
C ASP A 88 8.49 -6.52 -17.35
N LEU A 89 7.87 -5.74 -16.47
CA LEU A 89 7.32 -4.42 -16.79
C LEU A 89 8.39 -3.33 -16.95
N GLY A 90 9.67 -3.63 -16.69
CA GLY A 90 10.80 -2.73 -16.90
C GLY A 90 11.13 -1.83 -15.72
N TYR A 91 10.64 -2.13 -14.51
CA TYR A 91 10.98 -1.38 -13.31
C TYR A 91 12.38 -1.75 -12.81
N GLN A 92 13.09 -0.75 -12.29
CA GLN A 92 14.37 -0.97 -11.61
C GLN A 92 14.14 -1.26 -10.13
N ILE A 93 14.81 -2.29 -9.61
CA ILE A 93 14.63 -2.81 -8.26
C ILE A 93 15.95 -2.74 -7.50
N HIS A 94 15.92 -2.15 -6.31
CA HIS A 94 17.06 -2.12 -5.38
C HIS A 94 16.64 -2.56 -3.99
N SER A 95 17.60 -2.91 -3.14
CA SER A 95 17.34 -3.16 -1.73
C SER A 95 16.68 -1.94 -1.06
N GLY A 96 15.60 -2.22 -0.32
CA GLY A 96 14.85 -1.28 0.50
C GLY A 96 15.33 -1.21 1.95
N LEU A 97 16.40 -1.93 2.32
CA LEU A 97 16.83 -2.14 3.71
C LEU A 97 16.97 -0.84 4.53
N LYS A 98 17.50 0.23 3.91
CA LYS A 98 17.64 1.55 4.56
C LYS A 98 16.32 2.19 4.98
N PHE A 99 15.19 1.66 4.54
CA PHE A 99 13.84 2.10 4.86
C PHE A 99 13.02 1.00 5.59
N GLY A 100 13.67 -0.10 6.01
CA GLY A 100 12.97 -1.21 6.68
C GLY A 100 12.00 -1.98 5.78
N THR A 101 12.25 -2.00 4.47
CA THR A 101 11.44 -2.72 3.47
C THR A 101 12.33 -3.63 2.63
N HIS A 102 11.71 -4.57 1.91
CA HIS A 102 12.43 -5.51 1.07
C HIS A 102 13.08 -4.80 -0.12
N TYR A 103 12.29 -4.00 -0.84
CA TYR A 103 12.75 -3.33 -2.05
C TYR A 103 12.33 -1.86 -2.12
N ARG A 104 13.07 -1.11 -2.92
CA ARG A 104 12.68 0.21 -3.42
C ARG A 104 12.66 0.12 -4.94
N VAL A 105 11.60 0.64 -5.54
CA VAL A 105 11.28 0.43 -6.95
C VAL A 105 11.24 1.78 -7.66
N TYR A 106 11.72 1.80 -8.90
CA TYR A 106 11.83 2.98 -9.75
C TYR A 106 11.21 2.69 -11.12
N ASN A 107 10.43 3.63 -11.65
CA ASN A 107 10.10 3.67 -13.07
C ASN A 107 11.21 4.42 -13.85
N TYR A 108 11.06 4.52 -15.17
CA TYR A 108 12.04 5.18 -16.04
C TYR A 108 12.30 6.65 -15.66
N GLU A 109 11.25 7.39 -15.31
CA GLU A 109 11.29 8.82 -15.04
C GLU A 109 11.80 9.16 -13.63
N SER A 110 11.82 8.18 -12.72
CA SER A 110 12.16 8.38 -11.31
C SER A 110 13.65 8.63 -11.10
N GLU A 111 14.02 9.75 -10.49
CA GLU A 111 15.35 9.97 -9.91
C GLU A 111 15.48 9.36 -8.50
N HIS A 112 14.39 9.37 -7.75
CA HIS A 112 14.27 8.74 -6.44
C HIS A 112 13.18 7.67 -6.48
N ALA A 113 13.32 6.58 -5.74
CA ALA A 113 12.30 5.54 -5.68
C ALA A 113 11.01 6.12 -5.10
N PRO A 114 9.90 6.15 -5.83
CA PRO A 114 8.63 6.60 -5.26
C PRO A 114 7.94 5.48 -4.46
N TRP A 115 8.27 4.21 -4.71
CA TRP A 115 7.67 3.05 -4.02
C TRP A 115 8.67 2.30 -3.16
N LEU A 116 8.23 1.91 -1.97
CA LEU A 116 8.89 0.95 -1.10
C LEU A 116 8.02 -0.30 -1.01
N ILE A 117 8.57 -1.43 -1.43
CA ILE A 117 7.88 -2.70 -1.49
C ILE A 117 8.19 -3.50 -0.23
N HIS A 118 7.13 -3.94 0.44
CA HIS A 118 7.22 -4.92 1.51
C HIS A 118 6.48 -6.19 1.13
N ILE A 119 7.19 -7.32 1.11
CA ILE A 119 6.57 -8.63 0.92
C ILE A 119 5.92 -9.04 2.24
N THR A 120 4.62 -9.31 2.20
CA THR A 120 3.89 -9.69 3.41
C THR A 120 4.15 -11.13 3.81
N GLU A 121 3.98 -11.41 5.10
CA GLU A 121 4.22 -12.72 5.74
C GLU A 121 3.09 -13.00 6.72
N LYS A 122 2.81 -14.28 7.01
CA LYS A 122 1.66 -14.72 7.82
C LYS A 122 1.68 -14.26 9.28
N ASN A 123 2.84 -13.86 9.78
CA ASN A 123 3.06 -13.39 11.14
C ASN A 123 3.02 -11.87 11.28
N HIS A 124 3.00 -11.11 10.17
CA HIS A 124 2.87 -9.65 10.25
C HIS A 124 1.51 -9.25 10.82
N ASN A 125 1.53 -8.22 11.65
CA ASN A 125 0.34 -7.59 12.21
C ASN A 125 0.14 -6.17 11.67
N TRP A 126 -0.98 -5.55 12.04
CA TRP A 126 -1.30 -4.19 11.62
C TRP A 126 -0.33 -3.14 12.19
N LEU A 127 0.34 -3.39 13.33
CA LEU A 127 1.40 -2.52 13.85
C LEU A 127 2.61 -2.49 12.92
N ASP A 128 3.01 -3.63 12.37
CA ASP A 128 4.11 -3.72 11.39
C ASP A 128 3.79 -2.89 10.14
N VAL A 129 2.55 -2.98 9.65
CA VAL A 129 2.05 -2.17 8.53
C VAL A 129 2.09 -0.68 8.87
N SER A 130 1.56 -0.27 10.03
CA SER A 130 1.57 1.13 10.48
C SER A 130 2.98 1.71 10.57
N ARG A 131 3.95 0.94 11.08
CA ARG A 131 5.37 1.33 11.14
C ARG A 131 5.93 1.60 9.75
N MET A 132 5.67 0.71 8.79
CA MET A 132 6.15 0.88 7.42
C MET A 132 5.57 2.14 6.79
N ILE A 133 4.25 2.35 6.89
CA ILE A 133 3.58 3.53 6.32
C ILE A 133 4.16 4.81 6.92
N ARG A 134 4.41 4.82 8.23
CA ARG A 134 5.02 5.96 8.92
C ARG A 134 6.42 6.27 8.38
N VAL A 135 7.25 5.26 8.15
CA VAL A 135 8.58 5.43 7.56
C VAL A 135 8.48 5.96 6.12
N GLY A 136 7.64 5.34 5.28
CA GLY A 136 7.42 5.77 3.89
C GLY A 136 6.98 7.22 3.80
N HIS A 137 5.99 7.61 4.61
CA HIS A 137 5.53 9.00 4.72
C HIS A 137 6.66 9.96 5.12
N GLY A 138 7.51 9.58 6.07
CA GLY A 138 8.64 10.39 6.52
C GLY A 138 9.71 10.65 5.45
N VAL A 139 9.81 9.79 4.43
CA VAL A 139 10.77 9.92 3.32
C VAL A 139 10.11 10.23 1.98
N ASN A 140 8.84 10.66 1.99
CA ASN A 140 8.02 10.96 0.83
C ASN A 140 7.99 9.80 -0.20
N LYS A 141 7.62 8.60 0.27
CA LYS A 141 7.47 7.38 -0.53
C LYS A 141 6.20 6.64 -0.18
N THR A 142 5.58 6.05 -1.18
CA THR A 142 4.40 5.20 -0.99
C THR A 142 4.86 3.79 -0.58
N ILE A 143 4.33 3.29 0.53
CA ILE A 143 4.47 1.87 0.89
C ILE A 143 3.52 1.05 0.04
N VAL A 144 4.05 -0.03 -0.52
CA VAL A 144 3.27 -1.02 -1.27
C VAL A 144 3.52 -2.39 -0.64
N LEU A 145 2.45 -3.02 -0.19
CA LEU A 145 2.44 -4.36 0.36
C LEU A 145 2.17 -5.35 -0.78
N LYS A 146 3.05 -6.35 -0.96
CA LYS A 146 2.73 -7.51 -1.80
C LYS A 146 1.99 -8.52 -0.94
N TYR A 147 0.68 -8.64 -1.15
CA TYR A 147 -0.21 -9.56 -0.45
C TYR A 147 -0.83 -10.52 -1.45
N GLU A 148 -0.39 -11.78 -1.41
CA GLU A 148 -0.74 -12.78 -2.42
C GLU A 148 -0.42 -12.25 -3.83
N GLU A 149 -1.38 -12.21 -4.75
CA GLU A 149 -1.24 -11.62 -6.08
C GLU A 149 -1.35 -10.09 -6.09
N TYR A 150 -1.90 -9.46 -5.04
CA TYR A 150 -2.19 -8.03 -5.03
C TYR A 150 -1.00 -7.16 -4.59
N TRP A 151 -0.93 -5.96 -5.16
CA TRP A 151 -0.09 -4.86 -4.70
C TRP A 151 -0.98 -3.83 -4.05
N ILE A 152 -0.87 -3.65 -2.73
CA ILE A 152 -1.77 -2.77 -1.97
C ILE A 152 -0.96 -1.60 -1.43
N SER A 153 -1.33 -0.37 -1.79
CA SER A 153 -0.83 0.82 -1.10
C SER A 153 -1.75 1.24 0.03
N LEU A 154 -1.15 1.74 1.10
CA LEU A 154 -1.85 2.35 2.22
C LEU A 154 -1.26 3.74 2.46
N GLU A 155 -2.08 4.77 2.26
CA GLU A 155 -1.68 6.17 2.40
C GLU A 155 -2.34 6.79 3.63
N TRP A 156 -1.54 7.41 4.49
CA TRP A 156 -2.08 8.08 5.67
C TRP A 156 -3.03 9.20 5.27
N THR A 157 -4.19 9.24 5.92
CA THR A 157 -5.17 10.31 5.70
C THR A 157 -5.59 10.92 7.03
N LYS A 158 -5.92 12.21 6.99
CA LYS A 158 -6.56 12.86 8.14
C LYS A 158 -8.04 12.47 8.16
N PRO A 159 -8.63 12.28 9.35
CA PRO A 159 -10.07 12.12 9.50
C PRO A 159 -10.85 13.30 8.90
#